data_AF-A0A9N9C468-F1
#
_entry.id   AF-A0A9N9C468-F1
#
_cell.length_a   1.000
_cell.length_b   1.000
_cell.length_c   1.000
_cell.angle_alpha   90.00
_cell.angle_beta   90.00
_cell.angle_gamma   90.00
#
_symmetry.space_group_name_H-M   'P 1'
#
loop_
_entity.id
_entity.type
_entity.pdbx_description
1 polymer ?
#
loop_
_entity_poly.entity_id
_entity_poly.type
_entity_poly.pdbx_seq_one_letter_code
_entity_poly.pdbx_strand_id
1 'polypeptide(L)'
;MRGYGANESCYSRPRRDSMPINQQMSLNNFIQSTSLILKNVNGYNLNADQEKWVRWIKQWTLPNLPKDNPNATPLQMVARVTWWALREGVLDEKNPFSYSNCEYSSGQKIIGPLEVCPQWKSYRAWQVGIAAVQVQNPSDTEVENMSIKAYKPIIGNKVTIKDVLCRAADQAGYKAGTSEYNTICNSSGNLRKSWLLRSHLVGFWFAEIEVRTECLISSVKSWCISADYTAAKQFASNKSAIDKSIADLTTYFKSSSL
;
A
#
# COMPACT_ATOMS: atom_id res chain seq x y z
N MET A 1 46.80 10.59 27.89
CA MET A 1 45.80 11.54 27.37
C MET A 1 45.44 11.13 25.95
N ARG A 2 44.31 10.46 25.74
CA ARG A 2 43.82 10.03 24.41
C ARG A 2 42.55 10.80 24.12
N GLY A 3 42.59 11.67 23.10
CA GLY A 3 41.43 12.39 22.60
C GLY A 3 40.64 11.51 21.65
N TYR A 4 39.34 11.37 21.91
CA TYR A 4 38.38 10.86 20.93
C TYR A 4 37.70 12.07 20.28
N GLY A 5 37.99 12.27 19.00
CA GLY A 5 37.27 13.21 18.15
C GLY A 5 35.95 12.60 17.72
N ALA A 6 34.84 13.16 18.21
CA ALA A 6 33.54 13.03 17.58
C ALA A 6 33.45 14.10 16.49
N ASN A 7 33.23 13.72 15.24
CA ASN A 7 32.60 14.54 14.19
C ASN A 7 32.63 13.78 12.86
N GLU A 8 31.52 13.11 12.52
CA GLU A 8 31.14 12.97 11.11
C GLU A 8 29.66 13.31 10.96
N SER A 9 29.45 14.51 10.44
CA SER A 9 28.17 15.09 10.07
C SER A 9 27.57 14.35 8.88
N CYS A 10 26.37 13.77 9.05
CA CYS A 10 25.53 13.31 7.95
C CYS A 10 24.86 14.48 7.21
N TYR A 11 25.62 15.50 6.82
CA TYR A 11 25.15 16.57 5.96
C TYR A 11 26.10 16.79 4.78
N SER A 12 25.47 16.88 3.60
CA SER A 12 25.98 17.33 2.31
C SER A 12 26.60 16.29 1.37
N ARG A 13 25.80 15.84 0.38
CA ARG A 13 25.85 16.39 -0.99
C ARG A 13 24.64 15.97 -1.85
N PRO A 14 24.20 16.84 -2.78
CA PRO A 14 23.00 16.64 -3.58
C PRO A 14 23.29 15.84 -4.85
N ARG A 15 22.39 14.93 -5.23
CA ARG A 15 22.27 14.46 -6.62
C ARG A 15 20.81 14.43 -7.04
N ARG A 16 20.59 15.04 -8.21
CA ARG A 16 19.39 15.05 -9.02
C ARG A 16 18.91 13.62 -9.24
N ASP A 17 17.91 13.22 -8.48
CA ASP A 17 16.77 12.36 -8.83
C ASP A 17 15.77 12.41 -7.65
N SER A 18 15.68 13.57 -7.01
CA SER A 18 14.57 13.89 -6.14
C SER A 18 13.33 13.91 -7.01
N MET A 19 12.36 13.03 -6.71
CA MET A 19 10.97 13.45 -6.90
C MET A 19 10.87 14.85 -6.30
N PRO A 20 10.38 15.87 -7.03
CA PRO A 20 10.39 17.23 -6.55
C PRO A 20 9.73 17.25 -5.17
N ILE A 21 10.51 17.65 -4.15
CA ILE A 21 10.04 17.82 -2.77
C ILE A 21 8.94 18.90 -2.70
N ASN A 22 8.66 19.59 -3.81
CA ASN A 22 7.54 20.51 -4.01
C ASN A 22 6.31 19.89 -4.73
N GLN A 23 6.19 18.56 -4.82
CA GLN A 23 4.91 17.89 -5.16
C GLN A 23 4.08 17.47 -3.94
N GLN A 24 4.17 18.23 -2.83
CA GLN A 24 2.94 18.70 -2.18
C GLN A 24 2.22 19.68 -3.13
N MET A 25 1.94 19.25 -4.36
CA MET A 25 1.05 19.96 -5.24
C MET A 25 -0.32 19.81 -4.62
N SER A 26 -0.81 20.93 -4.09
CA SER A 26 -2.22 21.25 -3.92
C SER A 26 -3.11 20.31 -4.73
N LEU A 27 -3.88 19.48 -4.04
CA LEU A 27 -4.91 18.60 -4.59
C LEU A 27 -5.98 19.35 -5.43
N ASN A 28 -5.89 20.68 -5.55
CA ASN A 28 -6.93 21.54 -6.12
C ASN A 28 -6.78 21.87 -7.61
N ASN A 29 -5.66 21.57 -8.28
CA ASN A 29 -5.44 21.99 -9.68
C ASN A 29 -5.48 20.87 -10.74
N PHE A 30 -6.09 19.72 -10.45
CA PHE A 30 -6.10 18.56 -11.36
C PHE A 30 -7.47 18.31 -12.04
N ILE A 31 -8.06 19.35 -12.65
CA ILE A 31 -9.31 19.22 -13.41
C ILE A 31 -9.14 19.96 -14.75
N GLN A 32 -8.62 19.29 -15.79
CA GLN A 32 -8.89 19.64 -17.20
C GLN A 32 -8.27 18.69 -18.26
N SER A 33 -8.07 17.41 -17.95
CA SER A 33 -7.82 16.38 -18.98
C SER A 33 -8.99 15.41 -18.94
N THR A 34 -9.63 15.14 -20.09
CA THR A 34 -10.70 14.15 -20.28
C THR A 34 -10.17 12.71 -20.18
N SER A 35 -9.34 12.46 -19.17
CA SER A 35 -8.92 11.13 -18.75
C SER A 35 -10.18 10.30 -18.48
N LEU A 36 -10.17 9.03 -18.90
CA LEU A 36 -11.23 8.07 -18.59
C LEU A 36 -11.41 8.05 -17.06
N ILE A 37 -12.45 8.70 -16.52
CA ILE A 37 -12.72 8.70 -15.09
C ILE A 37 -13.38 7.35 -14.76
N LEU A 38 -12.73 6.52 -13.95
CA LEU A 38 -13.38 5.34 -13.39
C LEU A 38 -14.40 5.76 -12.35
N LYS A 39 -15.64 5.91 -12.77
CA LYS A 39 -16.74 6.23 -11.86
C LYS A 39 -17.39 5.00 -11.25
N ASN A 40 -17.30 3.85 -11.91
CA ASN A 40 -18.01 2.64 -11.51
C ASN A 40 -17.10 1.41 -11.48
N VAL A 41 -17.28 0.57 -10.47
CA VAL A 41 -16.69 -0.78 -10.38
C VAL A 41 -17.79 -1.75 -10.00
N ASN A 42 -17.98 -2.81 -10.79
CA ASN A 42 -19.05 -3.78 -10.58
C ASN A 42 -20.45 -3.14 -10.52
N GLY A 43 -20.67 -2.11 -11.32
CA GLY A 43 -21.95 -1.39 -11.38
C GLY A 43 -22.22 -0.43 -10.21
N TYR A 44 -21.29 -0.29 -9.26
CA TYR A 44 -21.39 0.64 -8.14
C TYR A 44 -20.50 1.86 -8.35
N ASN A 45 -21.06 3.05 -8.04
CA ASN A 45 -20.29 4.28 -8.08
C ASN A 45 -19.21 4.26 -6.99
N LEU A 46 -17.99 4.64 -7.36
CA LEU A 46 -16.94 4.93 -6.40
C LEU A 46 -17.26 6.26 -5.70
N ASN A 47 -17.01 6.33 -4.39
CA ASN A 47 -17.02 7.62 -3.70
C ASN A 47 -15.77 8.44 -4.05
N ALA A 48 -15.71 9.69 -3.59
CA ALA A 48 -14.64 10.63 -3.94
C ALA A 48 -13.24 10.15 -3.48
N ASP A 49 -13.13 9.55 -2.30
CA ASP A 49 -11.86 9.04 -1.78
C ASP A 49 -11.43 7.76 -2.53
N GLN A 50 -12.38 6.85 -2.79
CA GLN A 50 -12.12 5.65 -3.60
C GLN A 50 -11.62 6.02 -5.00
N GLU A 51 -12.30 6.93 -5.70
CA GLU A 51 -11.86 7.40 -7.03
C GLU A 51 -10.46 8.02 -6.96
N LYS A 52 -10.24 8.92 -6.00
CA LYS A 52 -8.95 9.58 -5.78
C LYS A 52 -7.82 8.55 -5.62
N TRP A 53 -8.02 7.53 -4.78
CA TRP A 53 -6.98 6.52 -4.53
C TRP A 53 -6.77 5.57 -5.70
N VAL A 54 -7.82 5.17 -6.42
CA VAL A 54 -7.67 4.36 -7.64
C VAL A 54 -6.87 5.11 -8.71
N ARG A 55 -7.11 6.42 -8.90
CA ARG A 55 -6.29 7.26 -9.79
C ARG A 55 -4.84 7.35 -9.30
N TRP A 56 -4.63 7.53 -8.00
CA TRP A 56 -3.29 7.58 -7.41
C TRP A 56 -2.54 6.27 -7.65
N ILE A 57 -3.18 5.11 -7.45
CA ILE A 57 -2.59 3.78 -7.69
C ILE A 57 -2.18 3.64 -9.16
N LYS A 58 -3.04 4.07 -10.10
CA LYS A 58 -2.71 4.07 -11.54
C LYS A 58 -1.47 4.91 -11.83
N GLN A 59 -1.39 6.10 -11.25
CA GLN A 59 -0.31 7.06 -11.54
C GLN A 59 1.02 6.68 -10.88
N TRP A 60 0.98 6.15 -9.66
CA TRP A 60 2.18 6.01 -8.84
C TRP A 60 2.57 4.57 -8.53
N THR A 61 1.62 3.65 -8.39
CA THR A 61 1.92 2.23 -8.14
C THR A 61 2.20 1.48 -9.43
N LEU A 62 1.26 1.48 -10.37
CA LEU A 62 1.35 0.69 -11.62
C LEU A 62 2.68 0.86 -12.38
N PRO A 63 3.18 2.08 -12.67
CA PRO A 63 4.41 2.22 -13.45
C PRO A 63 5.67 1.80 -12.70
N ASN A 64 5.62 1.75 -11.36
CA ASN A 64 6.77 1.52 -10.49
C ASN A 64 6.80 0.11 -9.88
N LEU A 65 5.78 -0.71 -10.13
CA LEU A 65 5.77 -2.09 -9.65
C LEU A 65 6.89 -2.91 -10.31
N PRO A 66 7.57 -3.78 -9.54
CA PRO A 66 8.53 -4.71 -10.10
C PRO A 66 7.88 -5.58 -11.19
N LYS A 67 8.55 -5.66 -12.34
CA LYS A 67 8.05 -6.38 -13.53
C LYS A 67 8.39 -7.87 -13.54
N ASP A 68 9.17 -8.32 -12.56
CA ASP A 68 9.72 -9.66 -12.47
C ASP A 68 8.95 -10.56 -11.49
N ASN A 69 7.68 -10.24 -11.21
CA ASN A 69 6.81 -11.16 -10.51
C ASN A 69 6.45 -12.33 -11.45
N PRO A 70 6.82 -13.58 -11.11
CA PRO A 70 6.57 -14.72 -11.99
C PRO A 70 5.08 -15.09 -12.09
N ASN A 71 4.24 -14.61 -11.17
CA ASN A 71 2.84 -15.02 -11.05
C ASN A 71 1.83 -13.99 -11.57
N ALA A 72 2.26 -12.75 -11.80
CA ALA A 72 1.38 -11.67 -12.26
C ALA A 72 2.16 -10.55 -12.95
N THR A 73 1.59 -10.01 -14.02
CA THR A 73 2.05 -8.72 -14.57
C THR A 73 1.71 -7.59 -13.61
N PRO A 74 2.43 -6.43 -13.66
CA PRO A 74 2.08 -5.24 -12.86
C PRO A 74 0.62 -4.83 -12.99
N LEU A 75 0.05 -4.95 -14.19
CA LEU A 75 -1.35 -4.64 -14.46
C LEU A 75 -2.32 -5.57 -13.71
N GLN A 76 -2.06 -6.88 -13.73
CA GLN A 76 -2.88 -7.84 -13.00
C GLN A 76 -2.79 -7.60 -11.50
N MET A 77 -1.56 -7.37 -10.99
CA MET A 77 -1.29 -7.07 -9.59
C MET A 77 -2.06 -5.84 -9.11
N VAL A 78 -1.99 -4.71 -9.84
CA VAL A 78 -2.74 -3.51 -9.41
C VAL A 78 -4.24 -3.73 -9.46
N ALA A 79 -4.78 -4.41 -10.47
CA ALA A 79 -6.22 -4.62 -10.58
C ALA A 79 -6.76 -5.47 -9.42
N ARG A 80 -6.06 -6.56 -9.10
CA ARG A 80 -6.44 -7.49 -8.02
C ARG A 80 -6.27 -6.88 -6.64
N VAL A 81 -5.13 -6.25 -6.36
CA VAL A 81 -4.91 -5.64 -5.03
C VAL A 81 -5.78 -4.40 -4.84
N THR A 82 -6.07 -3.62 -5.89
CA THR A 82 -7.02 -2.51 -5.78
C THR A 82 -8.43 -3.02 -5.50
N TRP A 83 -8.85 -4.13 -6.13
CA TRP A 83 -10.11 -4.79 -5.78
C TRP A 83 -10.12 -5.20 -4.31
N TRP A 84 -9.06 -5.81 -3.82
CA TRP A 84 -8.93 -6.20 -2.42
C TRP A 84 -9.05 -4.98 -1.49
N ALA A 85 -8.31 -3.90 -1.76
CA ALA A 85 -8.38 -2.68 -0.97
C ALA A 85 -9.76 -2.01 -0.98
N LEU A 86 -10.47 -2.04 -2.12
CA LEU A 86 -11.86 -1.59 -2.22
C LEU A 86 -12.78 -2.48 -1.38
N ARG A 87 -12.65 -3.80 -1.49
CA ARG A 87 -13.42 -4.78 -0.71
C ARG A 87 -13.23 -4.58 0.79
N GLU A 88 -12.00 -4.36 1.24
CA GLU A 88 -11.65 -4.13 2.64
C GLU A 88 -12.08 -2.74 3.16
N GLY A 89 -12.59 -1.85 2.31
CA GLY A 89 -12.95 -0.48 2.68
C GLY A 89 -11.74 0.44 2.93
N VAL A 90 -10.52 0.00 2.65
CA VAL A 90 -9.31 0.80 2.88
C VAL A 90 -9.29 2.06 2.02
N LEU A 91 -9.88 2.01 0.82
CA LEU A 91 -9.92 3.19 -0.06
C LEU A 91 -11.03 4.19 0.32
N ASP A 92 -11.83 3.91 1.35
CA ASP A 92 -12.74 4.89 1.95
C ASP A 92 -11.99 5.84 2.92
N GLU A 93 -10.77 5.48 3.30
CA GLU A 93 -9.97 6.25 4.26
C GLU A 93 -9.39 7.52 3.65
N LYS A 94 -9.37 8.59 4.46
CA LYS A 94 -8.70 9.85 4.08
C LYS A 94 -7.19 9.70 3.90
N ASN A 95 -6.57 8.73 4.58
CA ASN A 95 -5.16 8.41 4.50
C ASN A 95 -4.91 6.89 4.56
N PRO A 96 -5.06 6.18 3.44
CA PRO A 96 -4.87 4.73 3.41
C PRO A 96 -3.40 4.33 3.59
N PHE A 97 -2.43 5.25 3.43
CA PHE A 97 -1.02 4.93 3.65
C PHE A 97 -0.67 4.73 5.13
N SER A 98 -1.35 5.43 6.03
CA SER A 98 -1.24 5.22 7.48
C SER A 98 -2.15 4.10 8.00
N TYR A 99 -2.98 3.50 7.13
CA TYR A 99 -3.97 2.50 7.53
C TYR A 99 -3.34 1.35 8.31
N SER A 100 -4.00 0.99 9.41
CA SER A 100 -3.59 -0.09 10.29
C SER A 100 -4.80 -0.59 11.04
N ASN A 101 -5.35 -1.71 10.61
CA ASN A 101 -6.51 -2.32 11.23
C ASN A 101 -6.14 -3.64 11.88
N CYS A 102 -6.58 -3.80 13.11
CA CYS A 102 -6.32 -4.94 13.94
C CYS A 102 -7.61 -5.63 14.32
N GLU A 103 -7.59 -6.95 14.22
CA GLU A 103 -8.66 -7.76 14.76
C GLU A 103 -8.49 -7.90 16.28
N TYR A 104 -9.54 -7.56 17.03
CA TYR A 104 -9.66 -7.82 18.46
C TYR A 104 -10.83 -8.78 18.70
N SER A 105 -10.92 -9.32 19.91
CA SER A 105 -12.08 -10.13 20.33
C SER A 105 -13.40 -9.34 20.32
N SER A 106 -13.31 -8.01 20.39
CA SER A 106 -14.45 -7.09 20.26
C SER A 106 -14.74 -6.68 18.81
N GLY A 107 -14.02 -7.23 17.84
CA GLY A 107 -14.10 -6.86 16.43
C GLY A 107 -12.87 -6.11 15.91
N GLN A 108 -12.98 -5.62 14.68
CA GLN A 108 -11.92 -4.88 13.99
C GLN A 108 -11.76 -3.47 14.58
N LYS A 109 -10.53 -3.00 14.72
CA LYS A 109 -10.21 -1.66 15.21
C LYS A 109 -9.03 -1.08 14.44
N ILE A 110 -9.24 0.11 13.88
CA ILE A 110 -8.16 0.95 13.36
C ILE A 110 -7.32 1.45 14.52
N ILE A 111 -6.02 1.21 14.46
CA ILE A 111 -5.03 1.63 15.45
C ILE A 111 -4.13 2.72 14.88
N GLY A 112 -3.46 3.45 15.77
CA GLY A 112 -2.57 4.54 15.43
C GLY A 112 -1.33 4.09 14.65
N PRO A 113 -0.62 5.05 14.03
CA PRO A 113 0.49 4.79 13.11
C PRO A 113 1.69 4.10 13.76
N LEU A 114 1.90 4.32 15.05
CA LEU A 114 3.01 3.76 15.84
C LEU A 114 2.60 2.54 16.66
N GLU A 115 1.31 2.20 16.66
CA GLU A 115 0.79 1.05 17.39
C GLU A 115 1.07 -0.26 16.62
N VAL A 116 1.25 -1.34 17.37
CA VAL A 116 1.49 -2.68 16.86
C VAL A 116 0.33 -3.57 17.28
N CYS A 117 -0.13 -4.43 16.38
CA CYS A 117 -1.19 -5.38 16.71
C CYS A 117 -0.72 -6.34 17.82
N PRO A 118 -1.51 -6.54 18.88
CA PRO A 118 -1.11 -7.42 19.95
C PRO A 118 -0.94 -8.87 19.45
N GLN A 119 0.27 -9.42 19.59
CA GLN A 119 0.65 -10.74 19.03
C GLN A 119 0.15 -11.95 19.85
N TRP A 120 -0.58 -11.74 20.93
CA TRP A 120 -0.86 -12.79 21.93
C TRP A 120 -1.90 -13.84 21.50
N LYS A 121 -2.45 -13.75 20.27
CA LYS A 121 -3.30 -14.79 19.68
C LYS A 121 -2.99 -14.99 18.19
N SER A 122 -2.82 -16.24 17.81
CA SER A 122 -2.54 -16.75 16.45
C SER A 122 -3.63 -16.49 15.39
N TYR A 123 -4.70 -15.77 15.73
CA TYR A 123 -5.91 -15.64 14.90
C TYR A 123 -6.36 -14.19 14.68
N ARG A 124 -5.49 -13.19 14.86
CA ARG A 124 -5.88 -11.79 14.67
C ARG A 124 -5.28 -11.24 13.40
N ALA A 125 -6.12 -10.96 12.41
CA ALA A 125 -5.69 -10.26 11.20
C ALA A 125 -5.13 -8.87 11.57
N TRP A 126 -3.93 -8.55 11.08
CA TRP A 126 -3.40 -7.18 11.10
C TRP A 126 -3.18 -6.72 9.68
N GLN A 127 -4.05 -5.86 9.18
CA GLN A 127 -3.98 -5.34 7.82
C GLN A 127 -3.40 -3.92 7.83
N VAL A 128 -2.53 -3.63 6.88
CA VAL A 128 -1.88 -2.31 6.82
C VAL A 128 -1.77 -1.75 5.40
N GLY A 129 -1.72 -0.42 5.34
CA GLY A 129 -1.45 0.35 4.15
C GLY A 129 -2.55 0.30 3.11
N ILE A 130 -2.34 1.02 2.01
CA ILE A 130 -3.29 1.12 0.89
C ILE A 130 -3.59 -0.22 0.21
N ALA A 131 -2.71 -1.21 0.38
CA ALA A 131 -2.88 -2.55 -0.16
C ALA A 131 -3.67 -3.49 0.76
N ALA A 132 -4.03 -3.06 1.99
CA ALA A 132 -4.68 -3.89 3.00
C ALA A 132 -3.96 -5.25 3.24
N VAL A 133 -2.62 -5.24 3.18
CA VAL A 133 -1.80 -6.45 3.28
C VAL A 133 -1.74 -6.95 4.72
N GLN A 134 -1.81 -8.26 4.93
CA GLN A 134 -1.71 -8.84 6.26
C GLN A 134 -0.24 -8.95 6.72
N VAL A 135 0.05 -8.39 7.90
CA VAL A 135 1.42 -8.29 8.43
C VAL A 135 2.00 -9.64 8.84
N GLN A 136 1.15 -10.60 9.23
CA GLN A 136 1.57 -11.90 9.73
C GLN A 136 2.13 -12.82 8.65
N ASN A 137 1.76 -12.61 7.39
CA ASN A 137 1.93 -13.61 6.34
C ASN A 137 3.36 -13.68 5.78
N PRO A 138 4.00 -12.57 5.34
CA PRO A 138 5.38 -12.63 4.88
C PRO A 138 6.37 -12.65 6.05
N SER A 139 7.57 -13.20 5.88
CA SER A 139 8.64 -13.07 6.88
C SER A 139 9.29 -11.68 6.85
N ASP A 140 9.92 -11.27 7.96
CA ASP A 140 10.63 -9.98 8.05
C ASP A 140 11.70 -9.84 6.95
N THR A 141 12.47 -10.91 6.72
CA THR A 141 13.50 -10.96 5.68
C THR A 141 12.93 -10.80 4.27
N GLU A 142 11.79 -11.43 3.96
CA GLU A 142 11.14 -11.26 2.65
C GLU A 142 10.68 -9.82 2.44
N VAL A 143 10.09 -9.21 3.47
CA VAL A 143 9.63 -7.81 3.42
C VAL A 143 10.82 -6.86 3.21
N GLU A 144 11.92 -7.03 3.95
CA GLU A 144 13.12 -6.21 3.80
C GLU A 144 13.76 -6.38 2.40
N ASN A 145 13.92 -7.61 1.93
CA ASN A 145 14.47 -7.90 0.60
C ASN A 145 13.61 -7.30 -0.52
N MET A 146 12.30 -7.46 -0.43
CA MET A 146 11.36 -6.90 -1.41
C MET A 146 11.37 -5.37 -1.36
N SER A 147 11.52 -4.77 -0.19
CA SER A 147 11.64 -3.31 -0.03
C SER A 147 12.85 -2.75 -0.78
N ILE A 148 14.02 -3.35 -0.60
CA ILE A 148 15.23 -2.97 -1.33
C ILE A 148 15.03 -3.17 -2.84
N LYS A 149 14.52 -4.34 -3.25
CA LYS A 149 14.29 -4.66 -4.65
C LYS A 149 13.33 -3.69 -5.34
N ALA A 150 12.20 -3.37 -4.71
CA ALA A 150 11.19 -2.48 -5.27
C ALA A 150 11.68 -1.04 -5.44
N TYR A 151 12.49 -0.55 -4.49
CA TYR A 151 12.92 0.84 -4.50
C TYR A 151 14.30 1.07 -5.11
N LYS A 152 15.10 0.03 -5.36
CA LYS A 152 16.40 0.15 -6.03
C LYS A 152 16.33 0.86 -7.40
N PRO A 153 15.32 0.61 -8.27
CA PRO A 153 15.20 1.36 -9.53
C PRO A 153 14.82 2.83 -9.35
N ILE A 154 14.28 3.22 -8.19
CA ILE A 154 13.73 4.56 -7.94
C ILE A 154 14.71 5.42 -7.14
N ILE A 155 15.38 4.83 -6.16
CA ILE A 155 16.33 5.52 -5.25
C ILE A 155 17.78 5.28 -5.68
N GLY A 156 18.03 4.17 -6.38
CA GLY A 156 19.36 3.76 -6.85
C GLY A 156 19.98 2.63 -6.04
N ASN A 157 21.20 2.24 -6.43
CA ASN A 157 21.90 1.05 -5.93
C ASN A 157 22.27 1.08 -4.43
N LYS A 158 22.16 2.24 -3.78
CA LYS A 158 22.51 2.43 -2.36
C LYS A 158 21.30 2.52 -1.45
N VAL A 159 20.10 2.20 -1.95
CA VAL A 159 18.88 2.20 -1.14
C VAL A 159 19.03 1.32 0.10
N THR A 160 18.53 1.82 1.23
CA THR A 160 18.50 1.12 2.51
C THR A 160 17.06 0.93 2.99
N ILE A 161 16.86 0.06 3.98
CA ILE A 161 15.55 -0.11 4.64
C ILE A 161 15.07 1.19 5.28
N LYS A 162 16.00 1.97 5.84
CA LYS A 162 15.68 3.28 6.42
C LYS A 162 15.14 4.25 5.36
N ASP A 163 15.70 4.26 4.16
CA ASP A 163 15.21 5.10 3.06
C ASP A 163 13.76 4.73 2.69
N VAL A 164 13.45 3.44 2.64
CA VAL A 164 12.09 2.95 2.35
C VAL A 164 11.11 3.31 3.47
N LEU A 165 11.49 3.12 4.74
CA LEU A 165 10.67 3.50 5.90
C LEU A 165 10.37 5.00 5.92
N CYS A 166 11.40 5.83 5.72
CA CYS A 166 11.24 7.28 5.67
C CYS A 166 10.36 7.73 4.51
N ARG A 167 10.47 7.08 3.35
CA ARG A 167 9.61 7.36 2.21
C ARG A 167 8.16 6.94 2.46
N ALA A 168 7.93 5.81 3.13
CA ALA A 168 6.59 5.38 3.54
C ALA A 168 5.97 6.35 4.56
N ALA A 169 6.76 6.88 5.50
CA ALA A 169 6.32 7.90 6.45
C ALA A 169 5.94 9.21 5.74
N ASP A 170 6.78 9.70 4.82
CA ASP A 170 6.52 10.90 4.02
C ASP A 170 5.27 10.74 3.15
N GLN A 171 5.13 9.59 2.48
CA GLN A 171 3.94 9.24 1.69
C GLN A 171 2.65 9.24 2.53
N ALA A 172 2.75 8.83 3.80
CA ALA A 172 1.63 8.88 4.74
C ALA A 172 1.44 10.26 5.39
N GLY A 173 2.19 11.29 4.96
CA GLY A 173 2.04 12.68 5.40
C GLY A 173 2.78 13.05 6.68
N TYR A 174 3.62 12.16 7.22
CA TYR A 174 4.46 12.47 8.39
C TYR A 174 5.67 13.28 7.93
N LYS A 175 5.75 14.54 8.37
CA LYS A 175 6.82 15.46 7.95
C LYS A 175 8.18 15.05 8.54
N ALA A 176 9.23 15.15 7.75
CA ALA A 176 10.59 14.92 8.22
C ALA A 176 10.92 15.77 9.46
N GLY A 177 11.52 15.14 10.46
CA GLY A 177 11.89 15.79 11.73
C GLY A 177 10.83 15.72 12.83
N THR A 178 9.59 15.33 12.55
CA THR A 178 8.60 15.07 13.61
C THR A 178 8.93 13.79 14.37
N SER A 179 8.39 13.66 15.60
CA SER A 179 8.50 12.45 16.42
C SER A 179 8.06 11.20 15.66
N GLU A 180 6.89 11.26 15.04
CA GLU A 180 6.28 10.15 14.32
C GLU A 180 7.15 9.71 13.14
N TYR A 181 7.58 10.66 12.30
CA TYR A 181 8.47 10.37 11.17
C TYR A 181 9.76 9.69 11.65
N ASN A 182 10.40 10.26 12.68
CA ASN A 182 11.65 9.73 13.22
C ASN A 182 11.47 8.33 13.83
N THR A 183 10.36 8.08 14.53
CA THR A 183 10.05 6.76 15.07
C THR A 183 9.84 5.73 13.96
N ILE A 184 9.14 6.10 12.88
CA ILE A 184 8.92 5.21 11.73
C ILE A 184 10.24 4.89 11.03
N CYS A 185 11.02 5.92 10.68
CA CYS A 185 12.32 5.79 10.02
C CYS A 185 13.32 4.91 10.77
N ASN A 186 13.27 4.93 12.11
CA ASN A 186 14.19 4.19 12.97
C ASN A 186 13.52 2.96 13.61
N SER A 187 12.33 2.58 13.17
CA SER A 187 11.58 1.47 13.73
C SER A 187 12.30 0.12 13.56
N SER A 188 11.93 -0.83 14.41
CA SER A 188 12.40 -2.22 14.40
C SER A 188 11.25 -3.20 14.66
N GLY A 189 11.52 -4.50 14.51
CA GLY A 189 10.54 -5.56 14.74
C GLY A 189 9.25 -5.40 13.96
N ASN A 190 8.12 -5.70 14.60
CA ASN A 190 6.79 -5.64 13.98
C ASN A 190 6.40 -4.25 13.46
N LEU A 191 6.85 -3.18 14.12
CA LEU A 191 6.55 -1.83 13.67
C LEU A 191 7.29 -1.54 12.35
N ARG A 192 8.57 -1.95 12.24
CA ARG A 192 9.30 -1.86 10.97
C ARG A 192 8.59 -2.64 9.88
N LYS A 193 8.28 -3.90 10.14
CA LYS A 193 7.65 -4.79 9.15
C LYS A 193 6.33 -4.20 8.64
N SER A 194 5.48 -3.74 9.56
CA SER A 194 4.19 -3.16 9.18
C SER A 194 4.36 -1.88 8.35
N TRP A 195 5.33 -1.02 8.68
CA TRP A 195 5.62 0.18 7.90
C TRP A 195 6.23 -0.10 6.52
N LEU A 196 7.09 -1.11 6.40
CA LEU A 196 7.55 -1.56 5.09
C LEU A 196 6.39 -2.11 4.26
N LEU A 197 5.45 -2.82 4.86
CA LEU A 197 4.25 -3.31 4.18
C LEU A 197 3.24 -2.21 3.84
N ARG A 198 3.26 -1.07 4.55
CA ARG A 198 2.48 0.13 4.20
C ARG A 198 2.97 0.82 2.94
N SER A 199 4.23 0.60 2.53
CA SER A 199 4.71 1.04 1.22
C SER A 199 3.85 0.42 0.12
N HIS A 200 3.34 1.26 -0.78
CA HIS A 200 2.46 0.80 -1.86
C HIS A 200 3.11 -0.26 -2.77
N LEU A 201 4.41 -0.20 -3.07
CA LEU A 201 5.07 -1.18 -3.94
C LEU A 201 5.24 -2.54 -3.24
N VAL A 202 5.57 -2.50 -1.95
CA VAL A 202 5.82 -3.70 -1.14
C VAL A 202 4.50 -4.35 -0.76
N GLY A 203 3.54 -3.56 -0.28
CA GLY A 203 2.20 -4.02 0.07
C GLY A 203 1.46 -4.64 -1.12
N PHE A 204 1.51 -4.02 -2.31
CA PHE A 204 0.89 -4.62 -3.50
C PHE A 204 1.54 -5.95 -3.90
N TRP A 205 2.86 -6.07 -3.75
CA TRP A 205 3.54 -7.34 -4.05
C TRP A 205 3.03 -8.48 -3.16
N PHE A 206 2.94 -8.24 -1.85
CA PHE A 206 2.55 -9.29 -0.90
C PHE A 206 1.03 -9.54 -0.87
N ALA A 207 0.20 -8.49 -0.97
CA ALA A 207 -1.25 -8.64 -1.05
C ALA A 207 -1.67 -9.47 -2.29
N GLU A 208 -0.97 -9.31 -3.43
CA GLU A 208 -1.25 -10.11 -4.63
C GLU A 208 -1.06 -11.61 -4.43
N ILE A 209 -0.09 -12.01 -3.59
CA ILE A 209 0.15 -13.43 -3.30
C ILE A 209 -1.11 -14.01 -2.65
N GLU A 210 -1.57 -13.40 -1.55
CA GLU A 210 -2.74 -13.84 -0.78
C GLU A 210 -4.02 -13.82 -1.62
N VAL A 211 -4.30 -12.67 -2.27
CA VAL A 211 -5.48 -12.49 -3.11
C VAL A 211 -5.55 -13.58 -4.18
N ARG A 212 -4.44 -13.84 -4.86
CA ARG A 212 -4.41 -14.86 -5.92
C ARG A 212 -4.58 -16.27 -5.37
N THR A 213 -3.93 -16.61 -4.26
CA THR A 213 -3.96 -17.99 -3.72
C THR A 213 -5.25 -18.32 -2.99
N GLU A 214 -6.00 -17.33 -2.53
CA GLU A 214 -7.20 -17.56 -1.70
C GLU A 214 -8.50 -17.11 -2.36
N CYS A 215 -8.47 -15.98 -3.08
CA CYS A 215 -9.67 -15.34 -3.61
C CYS A 215 -9.92 -15.61 -5.08
N LEU A 216 -8.87 -15.94 -5.85
CA LEU A 216 -8.96 -16.14 -7.31
C LEU A 216 -8.81 -17.60 -7.74
N ILE A 217 -8.89 -18.53 -6.80
CA ILE A 217 -8.93 -19.98 -7.04
C ILE A 217 -10.36 -20.46 -7.36
N SER A 218 -10.49 -21.71 -7.82
CA SER A 218 -11.80 -22.32 -8.08
C SER A 218 -12.66 -22.41 -6.83
N SER A 219 -12.07 -22.87 -5.72
CA SER A 219 -12.71 -22.98 -4.40
C SER A 219 -12.38 -21.75 -3.55
N VAL A 220 -12.96 -20.61 -3.92
CA VAL A 220 -12.77 -19.31 -3.25
C VAL A 220 -12.99 -19.42 -1.75
N LYS A 221 -12.05 -18.91 -0.94
CA LYS A 221 -12.20 -18.90 0.52
C LYS A 221 -13.38 -18.03 0.93
N SER A 222 -14.11 -18.45 1.96
CA SER A 222 -15.32 -17.75 2.41
C SER A 222 -15.05 -16.30 2.79
N TRP A 223 -13.91 -15.99 3.41
CA TRP A 223 -13.56 -14.60 3.75
C TRP A 223 -13.27 -13.72 2.53
N CYS A 224 -13.03 -14.26 1.34
CA CYS A 224 -12.91 -13.43 0.14
C CYS A 224 -14.25 -12.87 -0.34
N ILE A 225 -15.35 -13.48 0.10
CA ILE A 225 -16.72 -13.14 -0.30
C ILE A 225 -17.50 -12.72 0.96
N SER A 226 -18.12 -11.55 0.94
CA SER A 226 -19.01 -11.16 2.05
C SER A 226 -20.12 -10.26 1.54
N ALA A 227 -21.28 -10.36 2.18
CA ALA A 227 -22.42 -9.47 1.97
C ALA A 227 -22.73 -8.63 3.23
N ASP A 228 -21.87 -8.73 4.26
CA ASP A 228 -22.19 -8.27 5.63
C ASP A 228 -21.91 -6.78 5.83
N TYR A 229 -21.05 -6.19 5.00
CA TYR A 229 -20.74 -4.77 5.04
C TYR A 229 -20.65 -4.18 3.63
N THR A 230 -20.88 -2.87 3.55
CA THR A 230 -21.15 -2.16 2.29
C THR A 230 -20.11 -2.42 1.21
N ALA A 231 -18.81 -2.25 1.53
CA ALA A 231 -17.74 -2.40 0.56
C ALA A 231 -17.63 -3.84 0.00
N ALA A 232 -17.65 -4.86 0.86
CA ALA A 232 -17.66 -6.25 0.39
C ALA A 232 -18.93 -6.60 -0.39
N LYS A 233 -20.10 -6.11 0.04
CA LYS A 233 -21.35 -6.31 -0.70
C LYS A 233 -21.29 -5.71 -2.12
N GLN A 234 -20.61 -4.59 -2.28
CA GLN A 234 -20.46 -3.92 -3.58
C GLN A 234 -19.45 -4.62 -4.49
N PHE A 235 -18.29 -5.02 -3.95
CA PHE A 235 -17.16 -5.44 -4.79
C PHE A 235 -16.82 -6.93 -4.69
N ALA A 236 -17.44 -7.67 -3.77
CA ALA A 236 -17.11 -9.07 -3.49
C ALA A 236 -18.30 -9.88 -2.90
N SER A 237 -19.55 -9.60 -3.30
CA SER A 237 -20.72 -10.35 -2.80
C SER A 237 -20.77 -11.82 -3.24
N ASN A 238 -20.04 -12.16 -4.31
CA ASN A 238 -19.88 -13.50 -4.86
C ASN A 238 -18.71 -13.49 -5.87
N LYS A 239 -18.34 -14.65 -6.42
CA LYS A 239 -17.24 -14.76 -7.39
C LYS A 239 -17.45 -13.91 -8.65
N SER A 240 -18.68 -13.80 -9.15
CA SER A 240 -18.96 -12.97 -10.33
C SER A 240 -18.72 -11.48 -10.06
N ALA A 241 -19.08 -10.99 -8.86
CA ALA A 241 -18.80 -9.62 -8.43
C ALA A 241 -17.28 -9.34 -8.32
N ILE A 242 -16.50 -10.31 -7.82
CA ILE A 242 -15.03 -10.23 -7.79
C ILE A 242 -14.48 -10.11 -9.20
N ASP A 243 -14.88 -11.03 -10.09
CA ASP A 243 -14.39 -11.06 -11.48
C ASP A 243 -14.75 -9.78 -12.24
N LYS A 244 -15.97 -9.28 -12.07
CA LYS A 244 -16.41 -8.03 -12.67
C LYS A 244 -15.64 -6.82 -12.14
N SER A 245 -15.42 -6.74 -10.82
CA SER A 245 -14.64 -5.65 -10.20
C SER A 245 -13.21 -5.61 -10.75
N ILE A 246 -12.55 -6.77 -10.81
CA ILE A 246 -11.18 -6.87 -11.34
C ILE A 246 -11.14 -6.54 -12.84
N ALA A 247 -12.14 -6.95 -13.62
CA ALA A 247 -12.22 -6.64 -15.05
C ALA A 247 -12.39 -5.13 -15.31
N ASP A 248 -13.26 -4.46 -14.54
CA ASP A 248 -13.46 -3.01 -14.64
C ASP A 248 -12.18 -2.24 -14.28
N LEU A 249 -11.52 -2.62 -13.17
CA LEU A 249 -10.23 -2.05 -12.75
C LEU A 249 -9.13 -2.31 -13.79
N THR A 250 -9.07 -3.52 -14.35
CA THR A 250 -8.11 -3.85 -15.40
C THR A 250 -8.31 -2.97 -16.63
N THR A 251 -9.55 -2.73 -17.04
CA THR A 251 -9.88 -1.86 -18.18
C THR A 251 -9.42 -0.42 -17.91
N TYR A 252 -9.70 0.08 -16.71
CA TYR A 252 -9.24 1.40 -16.30
C TYR A 252 -7.71 1.52 -16.27
N PHE A 253 -7.01 0.56 -15.66
CA PHE A 253 -5.55 0.60 -15.57
C PHE A 253 -4.85 0.40 -16.92
N LYS A 254 -5.47 -0.32 -17.87
CA LYS A 254 -4.99 -0.44 -19.26
C LYS A 254 -5.13 0.84 -20.06
N SER A 255 -6.18 1.62 -19.81
CA SER A 255 -6.42 2.85 -20.58
C SER A 255 -5.23 3.79 -20.44
N SER A 256 -4.71 4.29 -21.56
CA SER A 256 -3.55 5.16 -21.57
C SER A 256 -3.77 6.36 -20.64
N SER A 257 -2.83 6.57 -19.71
CA SER A 257 -2.65 7.87 -19.08
C SER A 257 -2.01 8.76 -20.14
N LEU A 258 -2.78 9.66 -20.75
CA LEU A 258 -2.23 10.70 -21.64
C LEU A 258 -1.37 11.67 -20.82
#